data_AF-A0AAX2INE5-F1
#
_entry.id   AF-A0AAX2INE5-F1
#
_cell.length_a   1.000
_cell.length_b   1.000
_cell.length_c   1.000
_cell.angle_alpha   90.00
_cell.angle_beta   90.00
_cell.angle_gamma   90.00
#
_symmetry.space_group_name_H-M   'P 1'
#
loop_
_entity.id
_entity.type
_entity.pdbx_description
1 polymer ?
#
loop_
_entity_poly.entity_id
_entity_poly.type
_entity_poly.pdbx_seq_one_letter_code
_entity_poly.pdbx_strand_id
1 'polypeptide(L)'
;MFIWIACCLSAYSLNKENPNVQLQFYGLAGLIGLVMGGLQAMSRSTYSKLLPENSMENTTYFSFYDVLEKIAIICGMLIFSVFIQRFHNMQYAFISMSAFFATGAILIRFLKTKI
;
A
#
# COMPACT_ATOMS: atom_id res chain seq x y z
N MET A 1 3.45 8.79 -0.63
CA MET A 1 4.56 8.42 -1.53
C MET A 1 5.94 8.77 -0.95
N PHE A 2 6.23 10.04 -0.62
CA PHE A 2 7.52 10.40 0.00
C PHE A 2 7.86 9.59 1.26
N ILE A 3 6.87 9.37 2.14
CA ILE A 3 7.04 8.54 3.36
C ILE A 3 7.32 7.07 3.02
N TRP A 4 6.74 6.54 1.94
CA TRP A 4 6.96 5.16 1.49
C TRP A 4 8.34 4.97 0.87
N ILE A 5 8.82 5.97 0.10
CA ILE A 5 10.18 5.98 -0.46
C ILE A 5 11.22 6.05 0.67
N ALA A 6 10.97 6.87 1.70
CA ALA A 6 11.79 6.90 2.91
C ALA A 6 11.79 5.53 3.62
N CYS A 7 10.63 4.88 3.71
CA CYS A 7 10.49 3.51 4.24
C CYS A 7 11.33 2.50 3.46
N CYS A 8 11.28 2.53 2.12
CA CYS A 8 12.06 1.63 1.27
C CYS A 8 13.57 1.88 1.40
N LEU A 9 14.00 3.14 1.52
CA LEU A 9 15.41 3.47 1.78
C LEU A 9 15.85 2.94 3.15
N SER A 10 15.05 3.13 4.20
CA SER A 10 15.35 2.59 5.54
C SER A 10 15.30 1.07 5.59
N ALA A 11 14.49 0.42 4.74
CA ALA A 11 14.47 -1.04 4.60
C ALA A 11 15.74 -1.60 3.94
N TYR A 12 16.43 -0.80 3.12
CA TYR A 12 17.70 -1.19 2.51
C TYR A 12 18.84 -1.22 3.54
N SER A 13 18.77 -0.39 4.58
CA SER A 13 19.70 -0.41 5.71
C SER A 13 19.53 -1.61 6.66
N LEU A 14 18.49 -2.43 6.44
CA LEU A 14 18.23 -3.63 7.23
C LEU A 14 19.21 -4.76 6.85
N ASN A 15 20.41 -4.72 7.43
CA ASN A 15 21.43 -5.76 7.29
C ASN A 15 21.34 -6.78 8.43
N LYS A 16 21.32 -8.08 8.09
CA LYS A 16 21.31 -9.21 9.03
C LYS A 16 22.53 -9.25 9.98
N GLU A 17 23.58 -8.49 9.68
CA GLU A 17 24.83 -8.42 10.43
C GLU A 17 24.76 -7.53 11.68
N ASN A 18 23.76 -6.64 11.79
CA ASN A 18 23.64 -5.73 12.92
C ASN A 18 22.80 -6.34 14.06
N PRO A 19 23.28 -6.33 15.32
CA PRO A 19 22.54 -6.89 16.47
C PRO A 19 21.24 -6.14 16.81
N ASN A 20 21.07 -4.89 16.34
CA ASN A 20 19.86 -4.07 16.55
C ASN A 20 18.82 -4.17 15.41
N VAL A 21 18.97 -5.12 14.49
CA VAL A 21 18.07 -5.27 13.31
C VAL A 21 16.60 -5.47 13.69
N GLN A 22 16.33 -6.13 14.83
CA GLN A 22 14.98 -6.37 15.32
C GLN A 22 14.26 -5.05 15.67
N LEU A 23 14.96 -4.13 16.35
CA LEU A 23 14.40 -2.83 16.74
C LEU A 23 14.13 -1.97 15.51
N GLN A 24 15.03 -1.99 14.52
CA GLN A 24 14.84 -1.30 13.25
C GLN A 24 13.65 -1.88 12.47
N PHE A 25 13.47 -3.20 12.49
CA PHE A 25 12.34 -3.86 11.87
C PHE A 25 11.01 -3.46 12.53
N TYR A 26 10.93 -3.46 13.86
CA TYR A 26 9.73 -3.02 14.57
C TYR A 26 9.42 -1.54 14.35
N GLY A 27 10.44 -0.66 14.36
CA GLY A 27 10.27 0.75 14.04
C GLY A 27 9.76 0.98 12.62
N LEU A 28 10.31 0.25 11.65
CA LEU A 28 9.88 0.28 10.26
C LEU A 28 8.43 -0.24 10.11
N ALA A 29 8.09 -1.35 10.76
CA ALA A 29 6.74 -1.92 10.75
C ALA A 29 5.71 -0.93 11.33
N GLY A 30 6.06 -0.22 12.41
CA GLY A 30 5.22 0.83 12.98
C GLY A 30 4.99 2.00 12.01
N LEU A 31 6.04 2.47 11.33
CA LEU A 31 5.94 3.53 10.33
C LEU A 31 5.05 3.09 9.15
N ILE A 32 5.25 1.87 8.64
CA ILE A 32 4.45 1.30 7.55
C ILE A 32 2.98 1.19 7.96
N GLY A 33 2.69 0.71 9.18
CA GLY A 33 1.34 0.62 9.72
C GLY A 33 0.64 1.98 9.77
N LEU A 34 1.35 3.02 10.21
CA LEU A 34 0.83 4.39 10.24
C LEU A 34 0.52 4.90 8.83
N VAL A 35 1.41 4.65 7.86
CA VAL A 35 1.18 5.05 6.46
C VAL A 35 0.00 4.31 5.85
N MET A 36 -0.12 3.00 6.06
CA MET A 36 -1.24 2.21 5.54
C MET A 36 -2.59 2.66 6.12
N GLY A 37 -2.66 2.96 7.42
CA GLY A 37 -3.87 3.50 8.03
C GLY A 37 -4.29 4.86 7.43
N GLY A 38 -3.32 5.75 7.21
CA GLY A 38 -3.58 7.05 6.56
C GLY A 38 -4.05 6.90 5.10
N LEU A 39 -3.44 5.99 4.34
CA LEU A 39 -3.79 5.72 2.94
C LEU A 39 -5.21 5.15 2.83
N GLN A 40 -5.59 4.24 3.72
CA GLN A 40 -6.93 3.65 3.76
C GLN A 40 -8.01 4.70 4.07
N ALA A 41 -7.76 5.59 5.03
CA ALA A 41 -8.68 6.69 5.36
C ALA A 41 -8.83 7.68 4.19
N MET A 42 -7.72 8.05 3.54
CA MET A 42 -7.73 8.93 2.37
C MET A 42 -8.47 8.32 1.17
N SER A 43 -8.31 7.01 0.91
CA SER A 43 -9.00 6.30 -0.18
C SER A 43 -10.52 6.36 0.00
N ARG A 44 -11.02 6.05 1.20
CA ARG A 44 -12.46 6.15 1.50
C ARG A 44 -12.99 7.57 1.35
N SER A 45 -12.28 8.58 1.85
CA SER A 45 -12.71 9.99 1.74
C SER A 45 -12.73 10.48 0.28
N THR A 46 -11.75 10.07 -0.53
CA THR A 46 -11.68 10.39 -1.95
C THR A 46 -12.83 9.73 -2.72
N TYR A 47 -13.10 8.46 -2.43
CA TYR A 47 -14.23 7.73 -3.03
C TYR A 47 -15.57 8.38 -2.69
N SER A 48 -15.80 8.75 -1.42
CA SER A 48 -17.00 9.47 -0.97
C SER A 48 -17.22 10.82 -1.67
N LYS A 49 -16.15 11.51 -2.09
CA LYS A 49 -16.25 12.77 -2.85
C LYS A 49 -16.49 12.58 -4.35
N LEU A 50 -16.21 11.39 -4.89
CA LEU A 50 -16.43 11.03 -6.29
C LEU A 50 -17.85 10.51 -6.57
N LEU A 51 -18.65 10.30 -5.52
CA LEU A 51 -20.03 9.84 -5.60
C LEU A 51 -20.96 11.01 -5.97
N PRO A 52 -21.83 10.88 -6.99
CA PRO A 52 -22.77 11.92 -7.37
C PRO A 52 -23.82 12.16 -6.26
N GLU A 53 -24.05 13.43 -5.90
CA GLU A 53 -24.94 13.86 -4.80
C GLU A 53 -26.42 13.45 -4.96
N ASN A 54 -26.82 12.88 -6.10
CA ASN A 54 -28.22 12.73 -6.50
C ASN A 54 -28.74 11.29 -6.66
N SER A 55 -28.13 10.28 -6.06
CA SER A 55 -28.61 8.89 -6.23
C SER A 55 -28.75 8.15 -4.89
N MET A 56 -29.92 7.56 -4.64
CA MET A 56 -30.22 6.62 -3.54
C MET A 56 -29.37 5.32 -3.57
N GLU A 57 -28.35 5.26 -4.43
CA GLU A 57 -27.48 4.12 -4.74
C GLU A 57 -26.11 4.24 -4.04
N ASN A 58 -25.90 5.23 -3.16
CA ASN A 58 -24.61 5.49 -2.51
C ASN A 58 -24.08 4.26 -1.72
N THR A 59 -24.99 3.48 -1.12
CA THR A 59 -24.67 2.24 -0.40
C THR A 59 -24.11 1.15 -1.32
N THR A 60 -24.67 1.00 -2.53
CA THR A 60 -24.26 -0.03 -3.50
C THR A 60 -22.83 0.21 -3.99
N TYR A 61 -22.51 1.46 -4.34
CA TYR A 61 -21.16 1.84 -4.75
C TYR A 61 -20.13 1.65 -3.63
N PHE A 62 -20.49 1.99 -2.39
CA PHE A 62 -19.62 1.77 -1.24
C PHE A 62 -19.38 0.27 -0.96
N SER A 63 -20.41 -0.58 -1.12
CA SER A 63 -20.26 -2.03 -1.04
C SER A 63 -19.36 -2.60 -2.14
N PHE A 64 -19.45 -2.11 -3.38
CA PHE A 64 -18.53 -2.50 -4.44
C PHE A 64 -17.08 -2.09 -4.13
N TYR A 65 -16.87 -0.88 -3.62
CA TYR A 65 -15.55 -0.42 -3.19
C TYR A 65 -14.95 -1.32 -2.08
N ASP A 66 -15.73 -1.70 -1.06
CA ASP A 66 -15.26 -2.61 0.01
C ASP A 66 -14.90 -4.00 -0.53
N VAL A 67 -15.64 -4.52 -1.51
CA VAL A 67 -15.32 -5.78 -2.18
C VAL A 67 -14.01 -5.68 -2.96
N LEU A 68 -13.82 -4.59 -3.73
CA LEU A 68 -12.58 -4.35 -4.46
C LEU A 68 -11.37 -4.20 -3.52
N GLU A 69 -11.54 -3.52 -2.39
CA GLU A 69 -10.49 -3.37 -1.36
C GLU A 69 -10.06 -4.75 -0.83
N LYS A 70 -11.01 -5.62 -0.49
CA LYS A 70 -10.73 -6.99 -0.01
C LYS A 70 -10.03 -7.83 -1.07
N ILE A 71 -10.46 -7.76 -2.32
CA ILE A 71 -9.81 -8.47 -3.43
C ILE A 71 -8.36 -7.98 -3.61
N ALA A 72 -8.14 -6.66 -3.56
CA ALA A 72 -6.80 -6.08 -3.65
C ALA A 72 -5.88 -6.57 -2.52
N ILE A 73 -6.38 -6.68 -1.28
CA ILE A 73 -5.63 -7.23 -0.15
C ILE A 73 -5.26 -8.70 -0.40
N ILE A 74 -6.20 -9.52 -0.86
CA ILE A 74 -5.96 -10.94 -1.16
C ILE A 74 -4.91 -11.09 -2.27
N CYS A 75 -5.04 -10.36 -3.38
CA CYS A 75 -4.06 -10.37 -4.47
C CYS A 75 -2.68 -9.91 -4.01
N GLY A 76 -2.61 -8.83 -3.22
CA GLY A 76 -1.35 -8.31 -2.68
C GLY A 76 -0.63 -9.32 -1.78
N MET A 77 -1.36 -10.00 -0.89
CA MET A 77 -0.82 -11.05 -0.04
C MET A 77 -0.30 -12.25 -0.84
N LEU A 78 -1.00 -12.65 -1.91
CA LEU A 78 -0.57 -13.75 -2.78
C LEU A 78 0.75 -13.42 -3.48
N ILE A 79 0.87 -12.22 -4.07
CA ILE A 79 2.11 -11.77 -4.71
C ILE A 79 3.24 -11.72 -3.69
N PHE A 80 3.00 -11.13 -2.52
CA PHE A 80 3.99 -11.05 -1.45
C PHE A 80 4.49 -12.44 -1.00
N SER A 81 3.56 -13.39 -0.82
CA SER A 81 3.87 -14.77 -0.44
C SER A 81 4.74 -15.49 -1.48
N VAL A 82 4.38 -15.37 -2.77
CA VAL A 82 5.15 -15.97 -3.88
C VAL A 82 6.57 -15.40 -3.95
N PHE A 83 6.74 -14.10 -3.74
CA PHE A 83 8.07 -13.46 -3.74
C PHE A 83 8.93 -13.93 -2.57
N ILE A 84 8.38 -14.03 -1.36
CA ILE A 84 9.14 -14.55 -0.20
C ILE A 84 9.56 -16.00 -0.43
N GLN A 85 8.64 -16.83 -0.92
CA GLN A 85 8.91 -18.25 -1.15
C GLN A 85 9.95 -18.47 -2.26
N ARG A 86 10.00 -17.60 -3.28
CA ARG A 86 10.96 -17.73 -4.38
C ARG A 86 12.35 -17.21 -4.04
N PHE A 87 12.46 -16.07 -3.37
CA PHE A 87 13.73 -15.38 -3.17
C PHE A 87 14.41 -15.70 -1.83
N HIS A 88 13.71 -16.32 -0.86
CA HIS A 88 14.21 -16.64 0.49
C HIS A 88 14.81 -15.45 1.26
N ASN A 89 14.66 -14.22 0.75
CA ASN A 89 15.17 -12.99 1.32
C ASN A 89 14.06 -11.93 1.28
N MET A 90 13.73 -11.37 2.44
CA MET A 90 12.62 -10.44 2.66
C MET A 90 12.80 -9.11 1.90
N GLN A 91 14.04 -8.73 1.60
CA GLN A 91 14.35 -7.47 0.90
C GLN A 91 13.71 -7.40 -0.48
N TYR A 92 13.73 -8.50 -1.25
CA TYR A 92 13.11 -8.54 -2.58
C TYR A 92 11.58 -8.44 -2.53
N ALA A 93 10.96 -8.92 -1.45
CA ALA A 93 9.52 -8.76 -1.25
C ALA A 93 9.13 -7.29 -1.03
N PHE A 94 9.94 -6.54 -0.25
CA PHE A 94 9.74 -5.10 -0.07
C PHE A 94 9.92 -4.29 -1.37
N ILE A 95 10.90 -4.67 -2.21
CA ILE A 95 11.11 -4.02 -3.52
C ILE A 95 9.91 -4.25 -4.44
N SER A 96 9.37 -5.47 -4.49
CA SER A 96 8.17 -5.80 -5.27
C SER A 96 6.96 -4.98 -4.82
N MET A 97 6.76 -4.83 -3.50
CA MET A 97 5.67 -4.01 -2.95
C MET A 97 5.81 -2.52 -3.31
N SER A 98 7.05 -2.01 -3.31
CA SER A 98 7.35 -0.64 -3.73
C SER A 98 7.02 -0.40 -5.21
N ALA A 99 7.33 -1.38 -6.07
CA ALA A 99 7.00 -1.30 -7.50
C ALA A 99 5.49 -1.24 -7.74
N PHE A 100 4.69 -2.00 -6.98
CA PHE A 100 3.23 -1.95 -7.03
C PHE A 100 2.68 -0.56 -6.67
N PHE A 101 3.19 0.02 -5.58
CA PHE A 101 2.83 1.37 -5.16
C PHE A 101 3.28 2.45 -6.17
N ALA A 102 4.47 2.32 -6.74
CA ALA A 102 4.97 3.23 -7.78
C ALA A 102 4.06 3.18 -9.03
N THR A 103 3.65 1.98 -9.43
CA THR A 103 2.73 1.78 -10.56
C THR A 103 1.37 2.44 -10.28
N GLY A 104 0.83 2.26 -9.06
CA GLY A 104 -0.40 2.95 -8.63
C GLY A 104 -0.27 4.48 -8.65
N ALA A 105 0.87 5.03 -8.22
CA ALA A 105 1.13 6.47 -8.26
C ALA A 105 1.18 7.02 -9.69
N ILE A 106 1.82 6.28 -10.60
CA ILE A 106 1.88 6.62 -12.02
C ILE A 106 0.46 6.62 -12.61
N LEU A 107 -0.33 5.59 -12.33
CA LEU A 107 -1.68 5.42 -12.86
C LEU A 107 -2.61 6.56 -12.39
N ILE A 108 -2.53 6.96 -11.12
CA ILE A 108 -3.26 8.14 -10.60
C ILE A 108 -2.81 9.42 -11.31
N ARG A 109 -1.51 9.57 -11.60
CA ARG A 109 -1.01 10.76 -12.31
C ARG A 109 -1.44 10.80 -13.78
N PHE A 110 -1.68 9.65 -14.40
CA PHE A 110 -2.26 9.53 -15.73
C PHE A 110 -3.76 9.78 -15.76
N LEU A 111 -4.48 9.48 -14.66
CA LEU A 111 -5.82 9.97 -14.39
C LEU A 111 -5.77 11.48 -14.11
N LYS A 112 -5.53 12.25 -15.17
CA LYS A 112 -5.70 13.71 -15.18
C LYS A 112 -7.21 14.00 -15.11
N THR A 113 -7.80 13.82 -13.94
CA THR A 113 -9.13 14.34 -13.66
C THR A 113 -9.00 15.86 -13.73
N LYS A 114 -9.56 16.46 -14.78
CA LYS A 114 -9.94 17.88 -14.78
C LYS A 114 -10.79 18.05 -13.52
N ILE A 115 -10.20 18.65 -12.48
CA ILE A 115 -10.96 19.33 -11.44
C ILE A 115 -11.60 20.55 -12.10
#